data_AF-E4T5S6-F1
#
_entry.id   AF-E4T5S6-F1
#
_cell.length_a   1.000
_cell.length_b   1.000
_cell.length_c   1.000
_cell.angle_alpha   90.00
_cell.angle_beta   90.00
_cell.angle_gamma   90.00
#
_symmetry.space_group_name_H-M   'P 1'
#
loop_
_entity.id
_entity.type
_entity.pdbx_description
1 polymer ?
#
loop_
_entity_poly.entity_id
_entity_poly.type
_entity_poly.pdbx_seq_one_letter_code
_entity_poly.pdbx_strand_id
1 'polypeptide(L)' 'MKIYFNIFIWLMIAFSGFILYIVFGIYMNSSVCLTYESASVADIQYVNSYSKVIILYTVLMIVFLITSFKRKSS' A
#
# COMPACT_ATOMS: atom_id res chain seq x y z
N MET A 1 16.35 -16.48 -18.36
CA MET A 1 15.96 -16.44 -16.93
C MET A 1 15.96 -15.03 -16.31
N LYS A 2 17.01 -14.22 -16.51
CA LYS A 2 17.10 -12.84 -15.96
C LYS A 2 15.97 -11.89 -16.40
N ILE A 3 15.55 -11.95 -17.67
CA ILE A 3 14.48 -11.07 -18.22
C ILE A 3 13.13 -11.34 -17.54
N TYR A 4 12.71 -12.59 -17.44
CA TYR A 4 11.45 -12.97 -16.78
C TYR A 4 11.42 -12.56 -15.30
N PHE A 5 12.55 -12.68 -14.60
CA PHE A 5 12.69 -12.24 -13.22
C PHE A 5 12.53 -10.71 -13.06
N ASN A 6 13.09 -9.93 -13.99
CA ASN A 6 12.95 -8.47 -13.97
C ASN A 6 11.50 -8.04 -14.25
N ILE A 7 10.84 -8.66 -15.23
CA ILE A 7 9.43 -8.39 -15.55
C ILE A 7 8.55 -8.70 -14.33
N PHE A 8 8.79 -9.83 -13.66
CA PHE A 8 8.08 -10.20 -12.44
C PHE A 8 8.22 -9.14 -11.33
N ILE A 9 9.42 -8.60 -11.10
CA ILE A 9 9.63 -7.55 -10.09
C ILE A 9 8.86 -6.27 -10.45
N TRP A 10 8.90 -5.84 -11.71
CA TRP A 10 8.15 -4.65 -12.14
C TRP A 10 6.64 -4.82 -11.96
N LEU A 11 6.11 -6.02 -12.25
CA LEU A 11 4.71 -6.34 -11.99
C LEU A 11 4.37 -6.29 -10.49
N MET A 12 5.24 -6.81 -9.63
CA MET A 12 5.06 -6.75 -8.17
C MET A 12 5.09 -5.32 -7.62
N ILE A 13 5.95 -4.46 -8.17
CA ILE A 13 5.99 -3.04 -7.82
C ILE A 13 4.71 -2.34 -8.28
N ALA A 14 4.27 -2.57 -9.52
CA ALA A 14 3.03 -2.00 -10.05
C ALA A 14 1.81 -2.45 -9.23
N PHE A 15 1.74 -3.73 -8.89
CA PHE A 15 0.68 -4.28 -8.03
C PHE A 15 0.69 -3.69 -6.63
N SER A 16 1.87 -3.51 -6.03
CA SER A 16 2.01 -2.84 -4.73
C SER A 16 1.55 -1.38 -4.79
N GLY A 17 1.87 -0.67 -5.88
CA GLY A 17 1.37 0.68 -6.13
C GLY A 17 -0.16 0.74 -6.26
N PHE A 18 -0.76 -0.25 -6.92
CA PHE A 18 -2.22 -0.38 -7.01
C PHE A 18 -2.89 -0.61 -5.65
N ILE A 19 -2.32 -1.49 -4.82
CA ILE A 19 -2.80 -1.70 -3.44
C ILE A 19 -2.71 -0.38 -2.67
N LEU A 20 -1.58 0.32 -2.76
CA LEU A 20 -1.37 1.59 -2.07
C LEU A 20 -2.44 2.62 -2.46
N TYR A 21 -2.77 2.72 -3.76
CA TYR A 21 -3.83 3.60 -4.26
C TYR A 21 -5.19 3.28 -3.63
N ILE A 22 -5.58 2.00 -3.60
CA ILE A 22 -6.86 1.58 -3.01
C ILE A 22 -6.91 1.92 -1.52
N VAL A 23 -5.87 1.54 -0.77
CA VAL A 23 -5.84 1.72 0.68
C VAL A 23 -5.79 3.20 1.06
N PHE A 24 -5.11 4.02 0.25
CA PHE A 24 -5.15 5.47 0.42
C PHE A 24 -6.55 6.05 0.20
N GLY A 25 -7.30 5.55 -0.79
CA GLY A 25 -8.72 5.91 -0.96
C GLY A 25 -9.58 5.54 0.26
N ILE A 26 -9.38 4.35 0.83
CA ILE A 26 -10.07 3.91 2.06
C ILE A 26 -9.71 4.81 3.24
N TYR A 27 -8.42 5.17 3.38
CA TYR A 27 -7.95 6.08 4.43
C TYR A 27 -8.61 7.46 4.33
N MET A 28 -8.64 8.05 3.13
CA MET A 28 -9.28 9.35 2.91
C MET A 28 -10.78 9.28 3.19
N ASN A 29 -11.47 8.25 2.68
CA ASN A 29 -12.91 8.09 2.89
C ASN A 29 -13.27 7.88 4.37
N SER A 30 -12.51 7.03 5.07
CA SER A 30 -12.72 6.81 6.52
C SER A 30 -12.45 8.08 7.33
N SER A 31 -11.45 8.88 6.96
CA SER A 31 -11.17 10.17 7.62
C SER A 31 -12.32 11.18 7.42
N VAL A 32 -12.91 11.22 6.22
CA VAL A 32 -14.10 12.04 5.94
C VAL A 32 -15.28 11.55 6.77
N CYS A 33 -15.57 10.25 6.78
CA CYS A 33 -16.68 9.68 7.57
C CYS A 33 -16.54 9.97 9.09
N LEU A 34 -15.31 9.98 9.63
CA LEU A 34 -15.08 10.37 11.02
C LEU A 34 -15.34 11.85 11.28
N THR A 35 -15.02 12.70 10.31
CA THR A 35 -15.19 14.14 10.44
C THR A 35 -16.67 14.53 10.45
N TYR A 36 -17.52 13.80 9.72
CA TYR A 36 -18.95 14.09 9.60
C TYR A 36 -19.86 13.17 10.42
N GLU A 37 -19.30 12.31 11.27
CA GLU A 37 -20.03 11.33 12.09
C GLU A 37 -21.05 10.48 11.30
N SER A 38 -20.78 10.23 10.01
CA SER A 38 -21.76 9.70 9.06
C SER A 38 -21.92 8.17 9.09
N ALA A 39 -21.31 7.50 10.06
CA ALA A 39 -21.30 6.05 10.26
C ALA A 39 -20.93 5.71 11.72
N SER A 40 -20.96 4.41 12.08
CA SER A 40 -20.45 3.94 13.39
C SER A 40 -19.00 4.40 13.59
N VAL A 41 -18.82 5.40 14.47
CA VAL A 41 -17.54 6.08 14.69
C VAL A 41 -16.44 5.08 15.10
N ALA A 42 -16.78 4.10 15.93
CA ALA A 42 -15.86 3.07 16.38
C ALA A 42 -15.32 2.23 15.21
N ASP A 43 -16.20 1.76 14.33
CA ASP A 43 -15.80 0.91 13.20
C ASP A 43 -14.92 1.68 12.20
N ILE A 44 -15.27 2.94 11.92
CA ILE A 44 -14.47 3.77 11.02
C ILE A 44 -13.11 4.13 11.63
N GLN A 45 -13.00 4.28 12.96
CA GLN A 45 -11.70 4.47 13.62
C GLN A 45 -10.78 3.26 13.43
N TYR A 46 -11.32 2.03 13.49
CA TYR A 46 -10.55 0.84 13.18
C TYR A 46 -10.11 0.81 11.72
N VAL A 47 -11.02 1.08 10.77
CA VAL A 47 -10.70 1.14 9.33
C VAL A 47 -9.61 2.18 9.05
N ASN A 48 -9.69 3.35 9.67
CA ASN A 48 -8.68 4.40 9.56
C ASN A 48 -7.33 3.94 10.13
N SER A 49 -7.32 3.31 11.29
CA SER A 49 -6.09 2.82 11.92
C SER A 49 -5.42 1.71 11.12
N TYR A 50 -6.19 0.72 10.66
CA TYR A 50 -5.66 -0.38 9.85
C TYR A 50 -5.17 0.08 8.48
N SER A 51 -5.85 1.04 7.84
CA SER A 51 -5.40 1.57 6.55
C SER A 51 -4.04 2.25 6.64
N LYS A 52 -3.73 2.98 7.73
CA LYS A 52 -2.39 3.53 7.99
C LYS A 52 -1.31 2.44 8.07
N VAL A 53 -1.59 1.35 8.79
CA VAL A 53 -0.65 0.22 8.94
C VAL A 53 -0.40 -0.46 7.60
N ILE A 54 -1.46 -0.67 6.80
CA ILE A 54 -1.35 -1.29 5.48
C ILE A 54 -0.56 -0.36 4.53
N ILE A 55 -0.82 0.95 4.54
CA ILE A 55 -0.04 1.94 3.77
C ILE A 55 1.46 1.81 4.10
N LEU A 56 1.82 1.81 5.38
CA LEU A 56 3.21 1.69 5.82
C LEU A 56 3.83 0.37 5.31
N TYR A 57 3.12 -0.74 5.47
CA TYR A 57 3.57 -2.05 4.99
C TYR A 57 3.80 -2.06 3.47
N THR A 58 2.87 -1.52 2.69
CA THR A 58 2.97 -1.49 1.22
C THR A 58 4.14 -0.61 0.77
N VAL A 59 4.39 0.53 1.44
CA VAL A 59 5.56 1.38 1.16
C VAL A 59 6.86 0.63 1.44
N LEU A 60 6.95 -0.05 2.60
CA LEU A 60 8.13 -0.86 2.93
C LEU A 60 8.37 -1.99 1.93
N MET A 61 7.31 -2.64 1.46
CA MET A 61 7.40 -3.69 0.43
C MET A 61 7.93 -3.13 -0.90
N ILE A 62 7.46 -1.96 -1.34
CA ILE A 62 7.97 -1.29 -2.55
C ILE A 62 9.45 -0.97 -2.41
N VAL A 63 9.86 -0.39 -1.27
CA VAL A 63 11.27 -0.08 -0.98
C VAL A 63 12.10 -1.36 -1.02
N PHE A 64 11.66 -2.42 -0.35
CA PHE A 64 12.34 -3.71 -0.32
C PHE A 64 12.52 -4.31 -1.72
N LEU A 65 11.50 -4.27 -2.57
CA LEU A 65 11.54 -4.75 -3.95
C LEU A 65 12.57 -3.96 -4.78
N ILE A 66 12.57 -2.63 -4.65
CA ILE A 66 13.50 -1.74 -5.36
C ILE A 66 14.95 -1.96 -4.88
N THR A 67 15.19 -2.05 -3.57
CA THR A 67 16.55 -2.23 -3.02
C THR A 67 17.12 -3.61 -3.32
N SER A 68 16.28 -4.65 -3.25
CA SER A 68 16.68 -6.03 -3.58
C SER A 68 17.05 -6.16 -5.05
N PHE A 69 16.37 -5.42 -5.93
CA PHE A 69 16.71 -5.35 -7.34
C PHE A 69 18.08 -4.71 -7.58
N LYS A 70 18.37 -3.56 -6.94
CA LYS A 70 19.67 -2.88 -7.06
C LYS A 70 20.83 -3.76 -6.59
N ARG A 71 20.66 -4.49 -5.47
CA ARG A 71 21.70 -5.38 -4.92
C ARG A 71 22.07 -6.53 -5.86
N LYS A 72 21.13 -7.03 -6.66
CA LYS A 72 21.36 -8.13 -7.61
C LYS A 72 22.02 -7.67 -8.93
N SER A 73 21.98 -6.37 -9.22
CA SER A 73 22.52 -5.79 -10.44
C SER A 73 23.96 -5.26 -10.31
N SER A 74 24.49 -5.21 -9.08
CA SER A 74 25.89 -4.87 -8.76
C SER A 74 26.72 -6.12 -8.53
#